data_AF-G4D2W5-F1
#
_entry.id   AF-G4D2W5-F1
#
_cell.length_a   1.000
_cell.length_b   1.000
_cell.length_c   1.000
_cell.angle_alpha   90.00
_cell.angle_beta   90.00
_cell.angle_gamma   90.00
#
_symmetry.space_group_name_H-M   'P 1'
#
loop_
_entity.id
_entity.type
_entity.pdbx_description
1 polymer ?
#
loop_
_entity_poly.entity_id
_entity_poly.type
_entity_poly.pdbx_seq_one_letter_code
_entity_poly.pdbx_strand_id
1 'polypeptide(L)'
;MLTPTGSIFYFKETLMEKIFERELKTIKEKRPLIECLTNNVTINDVANAILAIGASPIMAHSVLELEDIIKNSGSVYINLGGICEESLKEMRFAAKMAEKYQKPLVLDAVGAGSSSIRNEFTDGFIKIKFL
;
A
#
# COMPACT_ATOMS: atom_id res chain seq x y z
N MET A 1 -33.50 26.07 -9.52
CA MET A 1 -32.17 26.36 -10.09
C MET A 1 -31.13 25.98 -9.04
N LEU A 2 -30.36 24.92 -9.27
CA LEU A 2 -29.17 24.66 -8.46
C LEU A 2 -28.17 25.78 -8.78
N THR A 3 -27.56 26.39 -7.75
CA THR A 3 -26.52 27.40 -7.94
C THR A 3 -25.35 26.82 -8.76
N PRO A 4 -24.56 27.65 -9.47
CA PRO A 4 -23.41 27.17 -10.24
C PRO A 4 -22.41 26.34 -9.43
N THR A 5 -22.37 26.54 -8.11
CA THR A 5 -21.59 25.76 -7.14
C THR A 5 -22.15 24.37 -6.88
N GLY A 6 -23.48 24.19 -6.86
CA GLY A 6 -24.13 22.90 -6.62
C GLY A 6 -23.97 21.91 -7.78
N SER A 7 -23.97 22.39 -9.03
CA SER A 7 -23.80 21.53 -10.21
C SER A 7 -22.37 21.01 -10.38
N ILE A 8 -21.35 21.84 -10.09
CA ILE A 8 -19.94 21.43 -10.12
C ILE A 8 -19.62 20.43 -9.00
N PHE A 9 -20.17 20.65 -7.81
CA PHE A 9 -19.99 19.76 -6.66
C PHE A 9 -20.63 18.39 -6.92
N TYR A 10 -21.90 18.39 -7.38
CA TYR A 10 -22.61 17.18 -7.78
C TYR A 10 -21.89 16.41 -8.91
N PHE A 11 -21.37 17.12 -9.92
CA PHE A 11 -20.60 16.48 -10.99
C PHE A 11 -19.32 15.81 -10.49
N LYS A 12 -18.61 16.42 -9.53
CA LYS A 12 -17.43 15.82 -8.90
C LYS A 12 -17.78 14.57 -8.11
N GLU A 13 -18.87 14.59 -7.35
CA GLU A 13 -19.35 13.41 -6.61
C GLU A 13 -19.68 12.25 -7.58
N THR A 14 -20.45 12.51 -8.63
CA THR A 14 -20.78 11.47 -9.62
C THR A 14 -19.56 10.92 -10.36
N LEU A 15 -18.54 11.76 -10.61
CA LEU A 15 -17.30 11.30 -11.22
C LEU A 15 -16.50 10.40 -10.27
N MET A 16 -16.40 10.78 -8.99
CA MET A 16 -15.71 9.98 -7.98
C MET A 16 -16.38 8.63 -7.78
N GLU A 17 -17.72 8.58 -7.72
CA GLU A 17 -18.48 7.34 -7.63
C GLU A 17 -18.16 6.42 -8.81
N LYS A 18 -18.19 6.94 -10.05
CA LYS A 18 -17.87 6.15 -11.25
C LYS A 18 -16.43 5.65 -11.28
N ILE A 19 -15.47 6.46 -10.83
CA ILE A 19 -14.07 6.03 -10.71
C ILE A 19 -13.97 4.90 -9.68
N PHE A 20 -14.60 5.07 -8.52
CA PHE A 20 -14.56 4.09 -7.45
C PHE A 20 -15.19 2.76 -7.87
N GLU A 21 -16.36 2.78 -8.51
CA GLU A 21 -17.00 1.58 -9.06
C GLU A 21 -16.13 0.87 -10.09
N ARG A 22 -15.48 1.63 -11.00
CA ARG A 22 -14.56 1.10 -12.01
C ARG A 22 -13.35 0.43 -11.37
N GLU A 23 -12.71 1.08 -10.41
CA GLU A 23 -11.54 0.53 -9.73
C GLU A 23 -11.90 -0.72 -8.91
N LEU A 24 -13.01 -0.69 -8.16
CA LEU A 24 -13.49 -1.86 -7.43
C LEU A 24 -13.80 -3.04 -8.35
N LYS A 25 -14.41 -2.80 -9.51
CA LYS A 25 -14.64 -3.84 -10.51
C LYS A 25 -13.31 -4.42 -11.00
N THR A 26 -12.36 -3.56 -11.32
CA THR A 26 -11.02 -3.97 -11.79
C THR A 26 -10.28 -4.81 -10.74
N ILE A 27 -10.35 -4.42 -9.47
CA ILE A 27 -9.75 -5.16 -8.35
C ILE A 27 -10.38 -6.55 -8.23
N LYS A 28 -11.72 -6.64 -8.25
CA LYS A 28 -12.43 -7.92 -8.16
C LYS A 28 -12.15 -8.85 -9.34
N GLU A 29 -11.96 -8.32 -10.54
CA GLU A 29 -11.64 -9.09 -11.74
C GLU A 29 -10.19 -9.60 -11.71
N LYS A 30 -9.23 -8.73 -11.35
CA LYS A 30 -7.80 -9.08 -11.35
C LYS A 30 -7.36 -9.84 -10.10
N ARG A 31 -8.08 -9.67 -8.99
CA ARG A 31 -7.77 -10.24 -7.66
C ARG A 31 -6.28 -10.11 -7.30
N PRO A 32 -5.72 -8.88 -7.32
CA PRO A 32 -4.28 -8.70 -7.16
C PRO A 32 -3.81 -9.22 -5.80
N LEU A 33 -2.64 -9.88 -5.79
CA LEU A 33 -1.92 -10.24 -4.57
C LEU A 33 -1.21 -9.01 -4.01
N ILE A 34 -1.36 -8.71 -2.73
CA ILE A 34 -0.78 -7.54 -2.07
C ILE A 34 0.12 -8.03 -0.94
N GLU A 35 1.44 -7.85 -1.08
CA GLU A 35 2.38 -8.10 0.03
C GLU A 35 2.25 -6.97 1.05
N CYS A 36 2.04 -7.32 2.32
CA CYS A 36 1.70 -6.40 3.39
C CYS A 36 2.68 -6.56 4.56
N LEU A 37 3.70 -5.69 4.59
CA LEU A 37 4.57 -5.52 5.74
C LEU A 37 3.93 -4.52 6.70
N THR A 38 3.02 -5.00 7.55
CA THR A 38 2.27 -4.19 8.51
C THR A 38 2.53 -4.57 9.97
N ASN A 39 1.95 -3.80 10.89
CA ASN A 39 2.11 -3.98 12.32
C ASN A 39 1.07 -4.95 12.91
N ASN A 40 1.39 -5.52 14.07
CA ASN A 40 0.53 -6.51 14.75
C ASN A 40 -0.79 -5.94 15.27
N VAL A 41 -0.93 -4.62 15.40
CA VAL A 41 -2.19 -3.99 15.84
C VAL A 41 -3.23 -4.04 14.73
N THR A 42 -2.84 -3.84 13.47
CA THR A 42 -3.77 -3.70 12.34
C THR A 42 -3.72 -4.86 11.34
N ILE A 43 -2.88 -5.86 11.54
CA ILE A 43 -2.65 -6.94 10.55
C ILE A 43 -3.94 -7.63 10.06
N ASN A 44 -4.87 -7.93 10.97
CA ASN A 44 -6.14 -8.55 10.63
C ASN A 44 -7.07 -7.59 9.88
N ASP A 45 -7.11 -6.32 10.28
CA ASP A 45 -7.96 -5.32 9.64
C ASP A 45 -7.47 -5.01 8.22
N VAL A 46 -6.16 -4.92 8.03
CA VAL A 46 -5.55 -4.77 6.70
C VAL A 46 -5.90 -5.98 5.82
N ALA A 47 -5.75 -7.21 6.34
CA ALA A 47 -6.12 -8.41 5.60
C ALA A 47 -7.61 -8.39 5.18
N ASN A 48 -8.50 -8.14 6.13
CA ASN A 48 -9.93 -8.15 5.91
C ASN A 48 -10.39 -7.01 4.98
N ALA A 49 -9.77 -5.83 5.06
CA ALA A 49 -10.07 -4.73 4.15
C ALA A 49 -9.69 -5.07 2.70
N ILE A 50 -8.51 -5.68 2.49
CA ILE A 50 -8.05 -6.12 1.16
C ILE A 50 -8.96 -7.23 0.61
N LEU A 51 -9.37 -8.19 1.46
CA LEU A 51 -10.32 -9.23 1.08
C LEU A 51 -11.69 -8.67 0.73
N ALA A 52 -12.20 -7.69 1.50
CA ALA A 52 -13.52 -7.10 1.30
C ALA A 52 -13.64 -6.40 -0.07
N ILE A 53 -12.55 -5.81 -0.58
CA ILE A 53 -12.53 -5.21 -1.92
C ILE A 53 -12.26 -6.22 -3.04
N GLY A 54 -12.02 -7.50 -2.72
CA GLY A 54 -11.81 -8.59 -3.68
C GLY A 54 -10.36 -8.83 -4.11
N ALA A 55 -9.40 -8.19 -3.44
CA ALA A 55 -7.97 -8.48 -3.60
C ALA A 55 -7.53 -9.63 -2.68
N SER A 56 -6.26 -10.02 -2.74
CA SER A 56 -5.69 -11.10 -1.93
C SER A 56 -4.50 -10.58 -1.11
N PRO A 57 -4.58 -10.51 0.22
CA PRO A 57 -3.45 -10.11 1.06
C PRO A 57 -2.48 -11.29 1.29
N ILE A 58 -1.20 -10.98 1.47
CA ILE A 58 -0.17 -11.88 2.00
C ILE A 58 0.77 -11.07 2.91
N MET A 59 1.27 -11.69 3.98
CA MET A 59 2.10 -11.06 5.00
C MET A 59 3.36 -11.90 5.21
N ALA A 60 4.32 -11.77 4.29
CA ALA A 60 5.55 -12.53 4.35
C ALA A 60 6.67 -11.72 5.00
N HIS A 61 7.26 -12.29 6.04
CA HIS A 61 8.33 -11.63 6.80
C HIS A 61 9.70 -12.20 6.46
N SER A 62 9.78 -13.45 5.99
CA SER A 62 11.06 -14.07 5.69
C SER A 62 11.65 -13.51 4.39
N VAL A 63 12.83 -12.87 4.48
CA VAL A 63 13.59 -12.41 3.30
C VAL A 63 13.91 -13.53 2.30
N LEU A 64 13.83 -14.80 2.73
CA LEU A 64 14.05 -15.97 1.87
C LEU A 64 12.93 -16.22 0.87
N GLU A 65 11.71 -15.77 1.16
CA GLU A 65 10.53 -15.91 0.28
C GLU A 65 10.02 -14.56 -0.25
N LEU A 66 10.39 -13.46 0.41
CA LEU A 66 9.87 -12.12 0.13
C LEU A 66 10.15 -11.66 -1.30
N GLU A 67 11.29 -12.06 -1.89
CA GLU A 67 11.58 -11.78 -3.30
C GLU A 67 10.59 -12.47 -4.24
N ASP A 68 10.34 -13.76 -4.03
CA ASP A 68 9.43 -14.55 -4.85
C ASP A 68 7.99 -14.04 -4.72
N ILE A 69 7.58 -13.65 -3.52
CA ILE A 69 6.25 -13.10 -3.28
C ILE A 69 6.11 -11.73 -3.96
N ILE A 70 7.06 -10.81 -3.78
CA ILE A 70 7.00 -9.48 -4.39
C ILE A 70 7.03 -9.57 -5.92
N LYS A 71 7.85 -10.47 -6.49
CA LYS A 71 7.89 -10.69 -7.94
C LYS A 71 6.51 -11.06 -8.50
N ASN A 72 5.72 -11.82 -7.75
CA ASN A 72 4.38 -12.26 -8.14
C ASN A 72 3.24 -11.36 -7.62
N SER A 73 3.53 -10.40 -6.74
CA SER A 73 2.51 -9.49 -6.21
C SER A 73 2.10 -8.42 -7.23
N GLY A 74 0.88 -7.91 -7.09
CA GLY A 74 0.39 -6.74 -7.82
C GLY A 74 0.90 -5.42 -7.23
N SER A 75 1.19 -5.39 -5.92
CA SER A 75 1.80 -4.26 -5.23
C SER A 75 2.39 -4.68 -3.87
N VAL A 76 3.09 -3.75 -3.23
CA VAL A 76 3.67 -3.90 -1.90
C VAL A 76 3.17 -2.77 -1.00
N TYR A 77 2.72 -3.09 0.20
CA TYR A 77 2.32 -2.16 1.24
C TYR A 77 3.29 -2.26 2.42
N ILE A 78 3.88 -1.13 2.81
CA ILE A 78 4.79 -1.03 3.96
C ILE A 78 4.20 -0.05 4.96
N ASN A 79 4.00 -0.49 6.20
CA ASN A 79 3.51 0.34 7.30
C ASN A 79 4.56 0.40 8.41
N LEU A 80 4.95 1.61 8.80
CA LEU A 80 6.02 1.80 9.80
C LEU A 80 5.54 1.61 11.25
N GLY A 81 4.26 1.34 11.50
CA GLY A 81 3.74 1.07 12.84
C GLY A 81 4.48 -0.09 13.51
N GLY A 82 4.70 -0.02 14.82
CA GLY A 82 5.29 -1.15 15.58
C GLY A 82 6.63 -1.72 15.08
N ILE A 83 7.43 -0.94 14.33
CA ILE A 83 8.71 -1.41 13.76
C ILE A 83 9.73 -1.87 14.81
N CYS A 84 10.53 -2.85 14.44
CA CYS A 84 11.71 -3.32 15.14
C CYS A 84 12.88 -3.44 14.14
N GLU A 85 14.07 -3.83 14.60
CA GLU A 85 15.23 -3.98 13.72
C GLU A 85 15.03 -5.01 12.61
N GLU A 86 14.31 -6.10 12.90
CA GLU A 86 14.04 -7.16 11.94
C GLU A 86 13.07 -6.68 10.85
N SER A 87 11.93 -6.11 11.22
CA SER A 87 10.97 -5.59 10.23
C SER A 87 11.55 -4.45 9.40
N LEU A 88 12.45 -3.62 9.94
CA LEU A 88 13.16 -2.63 9.14
C LEU A 88 14.07 -3.24 8.06
N LYS A 89 14.68 -4.41 8.31
CA LYS A 89 15.47 -5.14 7.30
C LYS A 89 14.56 -5.69 6.20
N GLU A 90 13.45 -6.30 6.60
CA GLU A 90 12.42 -6.82 5.69
C GLU A 90 11.87 -5.72 4.79
N MET A 91 11.47 -4.58 5.38
CA MET A 91 10.91 -3.44 4.66
C MET A 91 11.89 -2.83 3.66
N ARG A 92 13.17 -2.71 4.02
CA ARG A 92 14.22 -2.25 3.09
C ARG A 92 14.44 -3.24 1.95
N PHE A 93 14.45 -4.53 2.26
CA PHE A 93 14.56 -5.58 1.24
C PHE A 93 13.36 -5.54 0.29
N ALA A 94 12.14 -5.46 0.82
CA ALA A 94 10.93 -5.36 0.04
C ALA A 94 10.89 -4.13 -0.86
N ALA A 95 11.31 -2.96 -0.36
CA ALA A 95 11.37 -1.75 -1.16
C ALA A 95 12.33 -1.89 -2.36
N LYS A 96 13.49 -2.51 -2.13
CA LYS A 96 14.46 -2.81 -3.19
C LYS A 96 13.91 -3.82 -4.20
N MET A 97 13.19 -4.85 -3.75
CA MET A 97 12.58 -5.83 -4.66
C MET A 97 11.43 -5.22 -5.46
N ALA A 98 10.62 -4.37 -4.83
CA ALA A 98 9.57 -3.63 -5.52
C ALA A 98 10.15 -2.72 -6.62
N GLU A 99 11.24 -2.00 -6.35
CA GLU A 99 11.97 -1.23 -7.37
C GLU A 99 12.48 -2.15 -8.50
N LYS A 100 13.18 -3.24 -8.15
CA LYS A 100 13.74 -4.21 -9.12
C LYS A 100 12.67 -4.78 -10.06
N TYR A 101 11.50 -5.12 -9.54
CA TYR A 101 10.40 -5.74 -10.28
C TYR A 101 9.31 -4.76 -10.71
N GLN A 102 9.55 -3.44 -10.58
CA GLN A 102 8.64 -2.36 -10.94
C GLN A 102 7.24 -2.54 -10.34
N LYS A 103 7.17 -2.96 -9.08
CA LYS A 103 5.92 -3.11 -8.34
C LYS A 103 5.52 -1.78 -7.72
N PRO A 104 4.25 -1.36 -7.87
CA PRO A 104 3.72 -0.25 -7.09
C PRO A 104 3.96 -0.50 -5.59
N LEU A 105 4.53 0.49 -4.90
CA LEU A 105 4.78 0.42 -3.47
C LEU A 105 4.09 1.57 -2.76
N VAL A 106 3.31 1.27 -1.72
CA VAL A 106 2.65 2.25 -0.86
C VAL A 106 3.34 2.24 0.50
N LEU A 107 3.91 3.39 0.88
CA LEU A 107 4.42 3.62 2.22
C LEU A 107 3.37 4.32 3.09
N ASP A 108 2.97 3.66 4.17
CA ASP A 108 2.25 4.26 5.29
C ASP A 108 3.27 4.66 6.38
N ALA A 109 3.66 5.92 6.33
CA ALA A 109 4.70 6.52 7.16
C ALA A 109 4.22 6.85 8.59
N VAL A 110 3.53 5.91 9.24
CA VAL A 110 3.05 6.03 10.63
C VAL A 110 4.17 6.57 11.52
N GLY A 111 3.92 7.64 12.25
CA GLY A 111 4.90 8.22 13.19
C GLY A 111 6.14 8.83 12.52
N ALA A 112 6.16 9.08 11.20
CA ALA A 112 7.14 10.00 10.65
C ALA A 112 7.04 11.36 11.39
N GLY A 113 8.18 11.94 11.74
CA GLY A 113 8.34 13.09 12.60
C GLY A 113 8.55 12.76 14.09
N SER A 114 8.17 11.57 14.56
CA SER A 114 8.25 11.24 16.00
C SER A 114 9.49 10.43 16.40
N SER A 115 10.23 9.88 15.44
CA SER A 115 11.40 9.03 15.70
C SER A 115 12.42 9.10 14.57
N SER A 116 13.70 9.14 14.91
CA SER A 116 14.81 9.20 13.94
C SER A 116 14.80 8.03 12.96
N ILE A 117 14.57 6.80 13.44
CA ILE A 117 14.56 5.60 12.58
C ILE A 117 13.40 5.61 11.58
N ARG A 118 12.26 6.22 11.95
CA ARG A 118 11.10 6.38 11.04
C ARG A 118 11.42 7.41 9.98
N ASN A 119 11.96 8.56 10.39
CA ASN A 119 12.36 9.63 9.47
C ASN A 119 13.41 9.15 8.47
N GLU A 120 14.44 8.44 8.94
CA GLU A 120 15.48 7.91 8.06
C GLU A 120 14.90 6.95 7.01
N PHE A 121 14.00 6.05 7.42
CA PHE A 121 13.34 5.15 6.48
C PHE A 121 12.49 5.93 5.46
N THR A 122 11.67 6.87 5.92
CA THR A 122 10.81 7.69 5.05
C THR A 122 11.62 8.54 4.07
N ASP A 123 12.70 9.16 4.52
CA ASP A 123 13.60 9.96 3.67
C ASP A 123 14.31 9.10 2.62
N GLY A 124 14.72 7.89 3.00
CA GLY A 124 15.26 6.90 2.06
C GLY A 124 14.22 6.47 1.02
N PHE A 125 12.97 6.28 1.45
CA PHE A 125 11.87 5.88 0.59
C PHE A 125 11.53 6.93 -0.48
N ILE A 126 11.50 8.22 -0.12
CA ILE A 126 11.22 9.33 -1.05
C ILE A 126 12.23 9.39 -2.21
N LYS A 127 13.45 8.86 -2.02
CA LYS A 127 14.49 8.84 -3.05
C LYS A 127 14.30 7.72 -4.08
N ILE A 128 13.45 6.72 -3.80
CA ILE A 128 13.13 5.66 -4.75
C ILE A 128 12.25 6.28 -5.85
N LYS A 129 12.75 6.27 -7.09
CA LYS A 129 12.01 6.81 -8.24
C LYS A 129 10.93 5.81 -8.64
N PHE A 130 9.71 6.05 -8.18
CA PHE A 130 8.51 5.35 -8.66
C PHE A 130 7.74 6.22 -9.65
N LEU A 131 8.30 6.48 -10.84
CA LEU A 131 7.61 7.01 -12.02
C LEU A 131 8.38 6.60 -13.29
#